data_AF-A0A436RSE4-F1
#
_entry.id   AF-A0A436RSE4-F1
#
_cell.length_a   1.000
_cell.length_b   1.000
_cell.length_c   1.000
_cell.angle_alpha   90.00
_cell.angle_beta   90.00
_cell.angle_gamma   90.00
#
_symmetry.space_group_name_H-M   'P 1'
#
loop_
_entity.id
_entity.type
_entity.pdbx_description
1 polymer ?
#
loop_
_entity_poly.entity_id
_entity_poly.type
_entity_poly.pdbx_seq_one_letter_code
_entity_poly.pdbx_strand_id
1 'polypeptide(L)'
;MRTFRRTGIAAGLMLGVSVHALNAFASEPTIPPQPATFPAEGKIHYVARDSILEFKALPEYHEPDWVTEKYVKTGKLPPVKDRLPKEPLVFKTANMPDGIGVYGDTMRHVIGGRPEGWN
;
A
#
# COMPACT_ATOMS: atom_id res chain seq x y z
N MET A 1 17.58 66.62 -20.79
CA MET A 1 16.28 66.52 -20.07
C MET A 1 15.41 65.31 -20.47
N ARG A 2 15.38 64.83 -21.72
CA ARG A 2 14.52 63.68 -22.13
C ARG A 2 14.93 62.32 -21.52
N THR A 3 16.22 62.07 -21.29
CA THR A 3 16.75 60.79 -20.78
C THR A 3 16.43 60.56 -19.30
N PHE A 4 16.57 61.61 -18.47
CA PHE A 4 16.24 61.58 -17.04
C PHE A 4 14.75 61.35 -16.75
N ARG A 5 13.86 61.80 -17.66
CA ARG A 5 12.42 61.55 -17.54
C ARG A 5 12.05 60.09 -17.81
N ARG A 6 12.73 59.43 -18.75
CA ARG A 6 12.50 58.01 -19.06
C ARG A 6 13.04 57.09 -17.97
N THR A 7 14.20 57.39 -17.41
CA THR A 7 14.74 56.63 -16.27
C THR A 7 13.90 56.80 -15.01
N GLY A 8 13.37 58.00 -14.74
CA GLY A 8 12.44 58.22 -13.63
C GLY A 8 11.13 57.43 -13.77
N ILE A 9 10.54 57.39 -14.98
CA ILE A 9 9.33 56.60 -15.26
C ILE A 9 9.62 55.10 -15.11
N ALA A 10 10.74 54.61 -15.63
CA ALA A 10 11.10 53.19 -15.53
C ALA A 10 11.38 52.77 -14.07
N ALA A 11 12.06 53.62 -13.29
CA ALA A 11 12.29 53.38 -11.87
C ALA A 11 10.98 53.38 -11.07
N GLY A 12 10.06 54.32 -11.36
CA GLY A 12 8.74 54.36 -10.76
C GLY A 12 7.90 53.11 -11.07
N LEU A 13 7.95 52.62 -12.31
CA LEU A 13 7.26 51.39 -12.71
C LEU A 13 7.85 50.15 -12.01
N MET A 14 9.18 50.02 -11.97
CA MET A 14 9.83 48.88 -11.30
C MET A 14 9.54 48.87 -9.79
N LEU A 15 9.61 50.03 -9.13
CA LEU A 15 9.23 50.14 -7.71
C LEU A 15 7.74 49.81 -7.48
N GLY A 16 6.85 50.24 -8.38
CA GLY A 16 5.42 49.93 -8.30
C GLY A 16 5.11 48.44 -8.39
N VAL A 17 5.76 47.72 -9.33
CA VAL A 17 5.56 46.27 -9.51
C VAL A 17 6.14 45.46 -8.34
N SER A 18 7.30 45.86 -7.79
CA SER A 18 7.91 45.17 -6.64
C SER A 18 7.07 45.23 -5.37
N VAL A 19 6.34 46.33 -5.11
CA VAL A 19 5.45 46.46 -3.94
C VAL A 19 4.21 45.56 -4.06
N HIS A 20 3.74 45.30 -5.29
CA HIS A 20 2.63 44.36 -5.51
C HIS A 20 3.07 42.90 -5.37
N ALA A 21 4.32 42.56 -5.72
CA ALA A 21 4.87 41.21 -5.53
C ALA A 21 5.02 40.83 -4.05
N LEU A 22 5.26 41.80 -3.15
CA LEU A 22 5.30 41.56 -1.69
C LEU A 22 3.92 41.21 -1.11
N ASN A 23 2.84 41.61 -1.78
CA ASN A 23 1.46 41.28 -1.41
C ASN A 23 0.86 40.14 -2.27
N ALA A 24 1.69 39.45 -3.06
CA ALA A 24 1.26 38.35 -3.94
C ALA A 24 0.99 37.03 -3.19
N PHE A 25 0.88 37.06 -1.86
CA PHE A 25 0.25 35.98 -1.11
C PHE A 25 -1.26 36.07 -1.32
N ALA A 26 -1.80 35.18 -2.15
CA ALA A 26 -3.24 35.12 -2.44
C ALA A 26 -4.12 34.87 -1.19
N SER A 27 -3.53 34.33 -0.11
CA SER A 27 -4.10 34.25 1.24
C SER A 27 -3.02 33.79 2.23
N GLU A 28 -3.25 34.02 3.52
CA GLU A 28 -2.39 33.47 4.59
C GLU A 28 -2.62 31.95 4.74
N PRO A 29 -1.55 31.14 4.88
CA PRO A 29 -1.70 29.73 5.23
C PRO A 29 -2.43 29.57 6.57
N THR A 30 -3.46 28.72 6.60
CA THR A 30 -4.22 28.38 7.82
C THR A 30 -4.21 26.87 8.05
N ILE A 31 -4.58 26.46 9.27
CA ILE A 31 -4.74 25.04 9.64
C ILE A 31 -6.10 24.58 9.10
N PRO A 32 -6.20 23.38 8.50
CA PRO A 32 -7.48 22.81 8.12
C PRO A 32 -8.44 22.75 9.32
N PRO A 33 -9.73 23.04 9.13
CA PRO A 33 -10.71 22.91 10.21
C PRO A 33 -10.77 21.46 10.69
N GLN A 34 -11.09 21.27 11.97
CA GLN A 34 -11.29 19.94 12.53
C GLN A 34 -12.44 19.25 11.79
N PRO A 35 -12.27 17.99 11.31
CA PRO A 35 -13.36 17.25 10.69
C PRO A 35 -14.42 16.86 11.72
N ALA A 36 -15.62 16.51 11.24
CA ALA A 36 -16.65 15.92 12.08
C ALA A 36 -16.14 14.64 12.76
N THR A 37 -16.59 14.40 14.00
CA THR A 37 -16.27 13.16 14.71
C THR A 37 -16.89 11.97 13.99
N PHE A 38 -16.05 11.02 13.59
CA PHE A 38 -16.46 9.75 12.99
C PHE A 38 -15.80 8.61 13.78
N PRO A 39 -16.53 7.92 14.68
CA PRO A 39 -15.95 6.82 15.45
C PRO A 39 -15.67 5.62 14.53
N ALA A 40 -14.47 5.06 14.62
CA ALA A 40 -14.17 3.79 13.96
C ALA A 40 -14.93 2.65 14.66
N GLU A 41 -15.85 1.99 13.94
CA GLU A 41 -16.72 0.94 14.51
C GLU A 41 -15.96 -0.36 14.81
N GLY A 42 -15.02 -0.73 13.94
CA GLY A 42 -14.16 -1.89 14.14
C GLY A 42 -13.07 -1.61 15.18
N LYS A 43 -12.92 -2.51 16.17
CA LYS A 43 -11.84 -2.44 17.15
C LYS A 43 -10.68 -3.34 16.71
N ILE A 44 -9.47 -2.81 16.81
CA ILE A 44 -8.25 -3.56 16.48
C ILE A 44 -7.89 -4.46 17.67
N HIS A 45 -7.58 -5.73 17.37
CA HIS A 45 -6.91 -6.63 18.30
C HIS A 45 -5.40 -6.47 18.15
N TYR A 46 -4.77 -5.71 19.04
CA TYR A 46 -3.32 -5.48 18.99
C TYR A 46 -2.55 -6.73 19.41
N VAL A 47 -1.50 -7.05 18.66
CA VAL A 47 -0.67 -8.24 18.85
C VAL A 47 0.82 -7.88 18.77
N ALA A 48 1.67 -8.75 19.32
CA ALA A 48 3.12 -8.61 19.19
C ALA A 48 3.57 -8.86 17.75
N ARG A 49 4.67 -8.25 17.33
CA ARG A 49 5.19 -8.35 15.95
C ARG A 49 5.40 -9.80 15.50
N ASP A 50 5.93 -10.63 16.38
CA ASP A 50 6.35 -12.01 16.11
C ASP A 50 5.21 -13.04 16.32
N SER A 51 4.00 -12.61 16.64
CA SER A 51 2.85 -13.52 16.83
C SER A 51 2.23 -14.00 15.52
N ILE A 52 2.63 -13.43 14.38
CA ILE A 52 1.95 -13.65 13.10
C ILE A 52 2.54 -14.82 12.31
N LEU A 53 3.87 -14.87 12.21
CA LEU A 53 4.57 -15.82 11.34
C LEU A 53 5.99 -16.10 11.83
N GLU A 54 6.57 -17.21 11.36
CA GLU A 54 7.97 -17.60 11.55
C GLU A 54 8.47 -18.42 10.37
N PHE A 55 9.79 -18.62 10.25
CA PHE A 55 10.37 -19.52 9.25
C PHE A 55 10.90 -20.78 9.95
N LYS A 56 10.38 -21.95 9.58
CA LYS A 56 10.83 -23.24 10.12
C LYS A 56 10.36 -24.41 9.26
N ALA A 57 11.05 -25.54 9.37
CA ALA A 57 10.58 -26.79 8.81
C ALA A 57 9.44 -27.41 9.66
N LEU A 58 8.48 -28.06 9.00
CA LEU A 58 7.43 -28.86 9.62
C LEU A 58 7.63 -30.35 9.29
N PRO A 59 7.10 -31.28 10.12
CA PRO A 59 7.23 -32.72 9.88
C PRO A 59 6.48 -33.18 8.62
N GLU A 60 5.39 -32.51 8.27
CA GLU A 60 4.52 -32.84 7.16
C GLU A 60 3.97 -31.59 6.48
N TYR A 61 3.62 -31.73 5.20
CA TYR A 61 3.04 -30.68 4.37
C TYR A 61 1.90 -31.26 3.56
N HIS A 62 0.82 -30.48 3.45
CA HIS A 62 -0.42 -30.88 2.77
C HIS A 62 -0.72 -29.91 1.63
N GLU A 63 -1.49 -30.38 0.65
CA GLU A 63 -1.96 -29.62 -0.51
C GLU A 63 -3.39 -30.08 -0.84
N PRO A 64 -4.15 -29.38 -1.71
CA PRO A 64 -5.46 -29.86 -2.11
C PRO A 64 -5.38 -31.26 -2.77
N ASP A 65 -6.21 -32.21 -2.34
CA ASP A 65 -6.16 -33.61 -2.78
C ASP A 65 -6.07 -33.77 -4.31
N TRP A 66 -6.86 -32.96 -5.04
CA TRP A 66 -6.88 -33.02 -6.50
C TRP A 66 -5.55 -32.67 -7.16
N VAL A 67 -4.69 -31.87 -6.51
CA VAL A 67 -3.34 -31.54 -7.00
C VAL A 67 -2.47 -32.78 -6.95
N THR A 68 -2.46 -33.47 -5.81
CA THR A 68 -1.72 -34.73 -5.64
C THR A 68 -2.21 -35.77 -6.63
N GLU A 69 -3.53 -36.01 -6.71
CA GLU A 69 -4.11 -37.05 -7.56
C GLU A 69 -3.91 -36.80 -9.05
N LYS A 70 -4.13 -35.56 -9.53
CA LYS A 70 -4.14 -35.26 -10.97
C LYS A 70 -2.79 -34.83 -11.52
N TYR A 71 -1.89 -34.30 -10.69
CA TYR A 71 -0.63 -33.70 -11.15
C TYR A 71 0.60 -34.38 -10.56
N VAL A 72 0.65 -34.60 -9.24
CA VAL A 72 1.83 -35.22 -8.62
C VAL A 72 1.95 -36.69 -9.01
N LYS A 73 0.88 -37.48 -8.81
CA LYS A 73 0.87 -38.90 -9.18
C LYS A 73 1.06 -39.16 -10.68
N THR A 74 0.73 -38.17 -11.52
CA THR A 74 0.90 -38.25 -12.98
C THR A 74 2.26 -37.72 -13.46
N GLY A 75 3.16 -37.34 -12.55
CA GLY A 75 4.50 -36.84 -12.87
C GLY A 75 4.52 -35.44 -13.49
N LYS A 76 3.39 -34.73 -13.50
CA LYS A 76 3.27 -33.37 -14.05
C LYS A 76 3.72 -32.30 -13.06
N LEU A 77 3.83 -32.63 -11.78
CA LEU A 77 4.24 -31.73 -10.72
C LEU A 77 5.10 -32.47 -9.68
N PRO A 78 6.19 -31.88 -9.17
CA PRO A 78 6.93 -32.47 -8.05
C PRO A 78 6.08 -32.53 -6.77
N PRO A 79 6.36 -33.49 -5.86
CA PRO A 79 5.73 -33.54 -4.55
C PRO A 79 5.82 -32.22 -3.78
N VAL A 80 4.81 -31.92 -2.95
CA VAL A 80 4.74 -30.64 -2.19
C VAL A 80 6.00 -30.34 -1.39
N LYS A 81 6.61 -31.34 -0.75
CA LYS A 81 7.84 -31.20 0.04
C LYS A 81 9.03 -30.72 -0.80
N ASP A 82 9.09 -31.12 -2.07
CA ASP A 82 10.18 -30.76 -2.98
C ASP A 82 9.98 -29.38 -3.61
N ARG A 83 8.74 -28.86 -3.57
CA ARG A 83 8.39 -27.51 -4.05
C ARG A 83 8.61 -26.42 -3.00
N LEU A 84 8.56 -26.79 -1.72
CA LEU A 84 8.72 -25.84 -0.61
C LEU A 84 10.20 -25.56 -0.31
N PRO A 85 10.54 -24.36 0.19
CA PRO A 85 11.86 -24.09 0.76
C PRO A 85 12.17 -25.02 1.93
N LYS A 86 13.45 -25.17 2.27
CA LYS A 86 13.88 -25.94 3.44
C LYS A 86 13.22 -25.45 4.74
N GLU A 87 13.10 -24.13 4.88
CA GLU A 87 12.41 -23.47 5.99
C GLU A 87 11.33 -22.55 5.40
N PRO A 88 10.09 -23.06 5.20
CA PRO A 88 8.99 -22.25 4.71
C PRO A 88 8.55 -21.21 5.75
N LEU A 89 7.88 -20.15 5.27
CA LEU A 89 7.12 -19.24 6.11
C LEU A 89 5.89 -19.98 6.66
N VAL A 90 5.73 -20.00 7.97
CA VAL A 90 4.64 -20.63 8.71
C VAL A 90 3.82 -19.55 9.40
N PHE A 91 2.54 -19.43 9.02
CA PHE A 91 1.60 -18.58 9.74
C PHE A 91 1.19 -19.24 11.08
N LYS A 92 1.22 -18.48 12.16
CA LYS A 92 0.87 -18.96 13.50
C LYS A 92 -0.64 -18.94 13.68
N THR A 93 -1.19 -20.07 14.12
CA THR A 93 -2.64 -20.26 14.30
C THR A 93 -3.24 -19.31 15.34
N ALA A 94 -2.46 -18.91 16.35
CA ALA A 94 -2.89 -17.97 17.38
C ALA A 94 -3.28 -16.58 16.83
N ASN A 95 -2.79 -16.21 15.64
CA ASN A 95 -3.10 -14.93 15.00
C ASN A 95 -4.10 -15.07 13.83
N MET A 96 -4.69 -16.25 13.65
CA MET A 96 -5.78 -16.48 12.71
C MET A 96 -7.11 -16.23 13.44
N PRO A 97 -7.97 -15.28 13.01
CA PRO A 97 -9.22 -14.97 13.71
C PRO A 97 -10.13 -16.19 13.90
N ASP A 98 -10.18 -17.07 12.90
CA ASP A 98 -11.04 -18.27 12.87
C ASP A 98 -10.25 -19.59 12.86
N GLY A 99 -8.94 -19.54 13.14
CA GLY A 99 -8.07 -20.72 13.16
C GLY A 99 -7.65 -21.23 11.77
N ILE A 100 -7.33 -22.54 11.70
CA ILE A 100 -6.80 -23.19 10.49
C ILE A 100 -7.89 -23.32 9.43
N GLY A 101 -7.61 -22.86 8.21
CA GLY A 101 -8.52 -22.95 7.08
C GLY A 101 -8.62 -24.34 6.43
N VAL A 102 -9.57 -24.48 5.51
CA VAL A 102 -9.75 -25.64 4.63
C VAL A 102 -9.58 -25.22 3.17
N TYR A 103 -9.11 -26.13 2.31
CA TYR A 103 -8.91 -25.82 0.89
C TYR A 103 -10.25 -25.67 0.14
N GLY A 104 -10.38 -24.63 -0.68
CA GLY A 104 -11.50 -24.45 -1.61
C GLY A 104 -11.95 -23.00 -1.77
N ASP A 105 -13.04 -22.83 -2.54
CA ASP A 105 -13.75 -21.57 -2.81
C ASP A 105 -13.03 -20.57 -3.76
N THR A 106 -13.60 -19.37 -3.95
CA THR A 106 -13.12 -18.32 -4.86
C THR A 106 -13.35 -16.92 -4.28
N MET A 107 -12.25 -16.18 -4.05
CA MET A 107 -12.29 -14.78 -3.64
C MET A 107 -12.58 -13.88 -4.86
N ARG A 108 -13.77 -13.27 -4.90
CA ARG A 108 -14.21 -12.43 -6.03
C ARG A 108 -13.88 -10.96 -5.79
N HIS A 109 -12.94 -10.42 -6.55
CA HIS A 109 -12.55 -9.01 -6.51
C HIS A 109 -13.17 -8.22 -7.67
N VAL A 110 -13.38 -6.92 -7.45
CA VAL A 110 -13.74 -5.95 -8.49
C VAL A 110 -12.67 -4.86 -8.52
N ILE A 111 -12.13 -4.58 -9.70
CA ILE A 111 -11.13 -3.54 -9.95
C ILE A 111 -11.58 -2.63 -11.09
N GLY A 112 -11.32 -1.32 -10.97
CA GLY A 112 -11.71 -0.34 -11.99
C GLY A 112 -10.77 -0.28 -13.20
N GLY A 113 -9.49 -0.62 -13.00
CA GLY A 113 -8.45 -0.53 -14.02
C GLY A 113 -8.45 -1.68 -15.04
N ARG A 114 -7.45 -1.66 -15.92
CA ARG A 114 -7.08 -2.76 -16.81
C ARG A 114 -5.59 -3.02 -16.68
N PRO A 115 -5.12 -4.28 -16.62
CA PRO A 115 -3.69 -4.56 -16.53
C PRO A 115 -3.01 -4.20 -17.86
N GLU A 116 -1.93 -3.42 -17.80
CA GLU A 116 -1.09 -3.11 -18.97
C GLU A 116 -0.09 -4.25 -19.27
N GLY A 117 0.28 -5.02 -18.24
CA GLY A 117 1.25 -6.11 -18.32
C GLY A 117 1.63 -6.63 -16.94
N TRP A 118 2.69 -7.44 -16.90
CA TRP A 118 3.15 -8.15 -15.69
C TRP A 118 4.67 -8.02 -15.44
N ASN A 119 5.31 -6.97 -15.96
CA ASN A 119 6.78 -6.81 -16.00
C ASN A 119 7.22 -5.54 -15.26
#